data_AF-M3HGC2-F1
#
_entry.id   AF-M3HGC2-F1
#
_cell.length_a   1.000
_cell.length_b   1.000
_cell.length_c   1.000
_cell.angle_alpha   90.00
_cell.angle_beta   90.00
_cell.angle_gamma   90.00
#
_symmetry.space_group_name_H-M   'P 1'
#
loop_
_entity.id
_entity.type
_entity.pdbx_description
1 polymer ?
#
loop_
_entity_poly.entity_id
_entity_poly.type
_entity_poly.pdbx_seq_one_letter_code
_entity_poly.pdbx_strand_id
1 'polypeptide(L)'
;MNNFIEQQRSSIEDCDILEEAVSNRFLKNPHSLPKFLRPTKDILLSKISKPKTTRKISLLEQYELKYFLDQYNQTIKNLNHCIDHEQSLLDKDLESLTESNSFTKFDELINSIPSNNEIVKDPRFLYSSFSSLNKEKHPHDAILKSNKKTGREQEYIKRKHFLSLAASHLGNSIIDETIDLHHFHDLYVKNIENVSYIEYLYKFANFPYPKINGNYHKYLSELSQFLEKKLVELHPLIDHEQLMKSWKSEFGNTNEKESETNDKGEVYCKPCNKFISENVYKFHIDSKKHKKNASKETQSDDLIPWLEYLISKLTDELTLDLEYTKSQAEKTSHYSEREWKIDQQAQHDIENEFVSVDNKDELANDNEDDSDSDDDLDDSFKHLPVGPDGAPMPFWSRGIKEKFKEKTRRFCRS
;
A
#
# COMPACT_ATOMS: atom_id res chain seq x y z
N MET A 1 -35.28 23.06 -7.90
CA MET A 1 -34.32 23.47 -8.94
C MET A 1 -33.56 22.25 -9.38
N ASN A 2 -33.26 22.14 -10.66
CA ASN A 2 -32.31 21.15 -11.09
C ASN A 2 -30.94 21.56 -10.55
N ASN A 3 -30.33 20.75 -9.69
CA ASN A 3 -29.04 21.05 -9.07
C ASN A 3 -27.86 20.90 -10.06
N PHE A 4 -28.13 20.88 -11.36
CA PHE A 4 -27.17 20.65 -12.43
C PHE A 4 -25.90 21.50 -12.29
N ILE A 5 -26.05 22.81 -12.06
CA ILE A 5 -24.91 23.74 -11.89
C ILE A 5 -24.17 23.46 -10.58
N GLU A 6 -24.90 23.25 -9.47
CA GLU A 6 -24.28 22.98 -8.16
C GLU A 6 -23.58 21.62 -8.12
N GLN A 7 -24.13 20.60 -8.78
CA GLN A 7 -23.52 19.27 -8.89
C GLN A 7 -22.24 19.32 -9.72
N GLN A 8 -22.21 20.08 -10.80
CA GLN A 8 -20.97 20.33 -11.55
C GLN A 8 -19.95 21.08 -10.72
N ARG A 9 -20.35 22.18 -10.08
CA ARG A 9 -19.48 22.97 -9.21
C ARG A 9 -18.87 22.10 -8.10
N SER A 10 -19.71 21.32 -7.40
CA SER A 10 -19.28 20.40 -6.34
C SER A 10 -18.36 19.31 -6.88
N SER A 11 -18.66 18.72 -8.04
CA SER A 11 -17.83 17.66 -8.61
C SER A 11 -16.44 18.18 -9.04
N ILE A 12 -16.38 19.38 -9.62
CA ILE A 12 -15.11 20.03 -9.97
C ILE A 12 -14.33 20.40 -8.71
N GLU A 13 -15.00 20.96 -7.70
CA GLU A 13 -14.40 21.26 -6.40
C GLU A 13 -13.83 19.99 -5.75
N ASP A 14 -14.56 18.87 -5.77
CA ASP A 14 -14.08 17.59 -5.25
C ASP A 14 -12.84 17.08 -6.01
N CYS A 15 -12.81 17.23 -7.34
CA CYS A 15 -11.63 16.91 -8.15
C CYS A 15 -10.43 17.77 -7.75
N ASP A 16 -10.60 19.09 -7.65
CA ASP A 16 -9.55 20.02 -7.24
C ASP A 16 -9.01 19.69 -5.84
N ILE A 17 -9.90 19.36 -4.90
CA ILE A 17 -9.52 18.98 -3.54
C ILE A 17 -8.73 17.68 -3.52
N LEU A 18 -9.13 16.67 -4.31
CA LEU A 18 -8.39 15.42 -4.43
C LEU A 18 -7.00 15.63 -5.05
N GLU A 19 -6.90 16.47 -6.08
CA GLU A 19 -5.63 16.81 -6.72
C GLU A 19 -4.69 17.57 -5.76
N GLU A 20 -5.21 18.54 -5.02
CA GLU A 20 -4.47 19.26 -3.97
C GLU A 20 -4.02 18.29 -2.86
N ALA A 21 -4.93 17.41 -2.42
CA ALA A 21 -4.67 16.41 -1.40
C ALA A 21 -3.52 15.48 -1.81
N VAL A 22 -3.56 14.91 -3.02
CA VAL A 22 -2.52 14.03 -3.57
C VAL A 22 -1.19 14.79 -3.73
N SER A 23 -1.24 16.00 -4.27
CA SER A 23 -0.05 16.85 -4.42
C SER A 23 0.65 17.11 -3.09
N ASN A 24 -0.11 17.38 -2.03
CA ASN A 24 0.42 17.54 -0.68
C ASN A 24 1.07 16.26 -0.13
N ARG A 25 0.58 15.05 -0.48
CA ARG A 25 1.26 13.79 -0.12
C ARG A 25 2.59 13.66 -0.83
N PHE A 26 2.64 13.95 -2.12
CA PHE A 26 3.88 13.84 -2.90
C PHE A 26 4.93 14.87 -2.48
N LEU A 27 4.51 16.06 -2.07
CA LEU A 27 5.41 17.05 -1.47
C LEU A 27 5.99 16.58 -0.14
N LYS A 28 5.25 15.79 0.65
CA LYS A 28 5.73 15.24 1.95
C LYS A 28 6.59 14.00 1.77
N ASN A 29 6.11 13.06 0.96
CA ASN A 29 6.76 11.78 0.73
C ASN A 29 6.65 11.39 -0.75
N PRO A 30 7.63 11.80 -1.60
CA PRO A 30 7.71 11.35 -2.99
C PRO A 30 7.89 9.83 -3.12
N HIS A 31 8.38 9.17 -2.06
CA HIS A 31 8.62 7.74 -2.05
C HIS A 31 7.37 6.88 -1.86
N SER A 32 6.22 7.49 -1.52
CA SER A 32 4.91 6.83 -1.47
C SER A 32 4.53 6.20 -2.81
N LEU A 33 4.94 6.81 -3.93
CA LEU A 33 4.78 6.22 -5.26
C LEU A 33 5.82 5.12 -5.52
N PRO A 34 5.43 3.97 -6.07
CA PRO A 34 6.36 2.98 -6.61
C PRO A 34 7.29 3.58 -7.66
N LYS A 35 8.52 3.06 -7.77
CA LYS A 35 9.56 3.60 -8.68
C LYS A 35 9.09 3.71 -10.14
N PHE A 36 8.28 2.77 -10.61
CA PHE A 36 7.79 2.74 -11.99
C PHE A 36 6.76 3.84 -12.31
N LEU A 37 6.09 4.41 -11.29
CA LEU A 37 5.17 5.54 -11.44
C LEU A 37 5.83 6.90 -11.20
N ARG A 38 7.10 6.92 -10.76
CA ARG A 38 7.77 8.19 -10.50
C ARG A 38 8.19 8.87 -11.81
N PRO A 39 8.10 10.21 -11.90
CA PRO A 39 8.61 10.94 -13.04
C PRO A 39 10.11 10.66 -13.27
N THR A 40 10.52 10.53 -14.53
CA THR A 40 11.93 10.27 -14.89
C THR A 40 12.88 11.39 -14.45
N LYS A 41 12.39 12.63 -14.42
CA LYS A 41 13.09 13.82 -13.89
C LYS A 41 12.36 14.32 -12.65
N ASP A 42 12.63 13.66 -11.54
CA ASP A 42 11.98 13.99 -10.28
C ASP A 42 12.73 15.10 -9.53
N ILE A 43 12.19 16.32 -9.58
CA ILE A 43 12.75 17.49 -8.90
C ILE A 43 12.60 17.33 -7.37
N LEU A 44 11.59 16.58 -6.90
CA LEU A 44 11.28 16.42 -5.48
C LEU A 44 12.24 15.43 -4.80
N LEU A 45 12.58 14.32 -5.46
CA LEU A 45 13.53 13.33 -4.93
C LEU A 45 14.92 13.91 -4.66
N SER A 46 15.34 14.94 -5.39
CA SER A 46 16.62 15.60 -5.16
C SER A 46 16.65 16.47 -3.90
N LYS A 47 15.48 16.87 -3.41
CA LYS A 47 15.31 17.82 -2.30
C LYS A 47 14.89 17.15 -1.00
N ILE A 48 14.19 16.02 -1.09
CA ILE A 48 13.56 15.37 0.05
C ILE A 48 14.27 14.03 0.32
N SER A 49 14.75 13.87 1.55
CA SER A 49 15.30 12.59 2.02
C SER A 49 14.19 11.55 2.20
N LYS A 50 14.56 10.26 2.16
CA LYS A 50 13.62 9.18 2.42
C LYS A 50 13.08 9.33 3.86
N PRO A 51 11.76 9.47 4.06
CA PRO A 51 11.23 9.55 5.41
C PRO A 51 11.45 8.22 6.13
N LYS A 52 11.68 8.29 7.43
CA LYS A 52 11.67 7.13 8.31
C LYS A 52 10.22 6.64 8.41
N THR A 53 9.93 5.48 7.85
CA THR A 53 8.57 4.91 7.81
C THR A 53 8.64 3.38 7.86
N THR A 54 7.56 2.75 8.30
CA THR A 54 7.40 1.30 8.24
C THR A 54 6.86 0.90 6.87
N ARG A 55 7.09 -0.37 6.47
CA ARG A 55 6.55 -0.92 5.23
C ARG A 55 5.03 -0.89 5.24
N LYS A 56 4.40 -1.24 6.37
CA LYS A 56 2.96 -1.09 6.64
C LYS A 56 2.43 0.32 6.37
N ILE A 57 3.05 1.36 6.95
CA ILE A 57 2.61 2.74 6.72
C ILE A 57 2.74 3.09 5.24
N SER A 58 3.88 2.77 4.63
CA SER A 58 4.11 3.05 3.20
C SER A 58 3.08 2.37 2.29
N LEU A 59 2.64 1.16 2.64
CA LEU A 59 1.63 0.43 1.89
C LEU A 59 0.23 1.02 2.11
N LEU A 60 -0.12 1.37 3.36
CA LEU A 60 -1.38 2.06 3.66
C LEU A 60 -1.46 3.44 2.98
N GLU A 61 -0.34 4.18 2.86
CA GLU A 61 -0.27 5.41 2.05
C GLU A 61 -0.64 5.14 0.59
N GLN A 62 -0.16 4.05 -0.01
CA GLN A 62 -0.53 3.68 -1.38
C GLN A 62 -2.02 3.30 -1.50
N TYR A 63 -2.59 2.65 -0.49
CA TYR A 63 -4.02 2.37 -0.45
C TYR A 63 -4.86 3.65 -0.33
N GLU A 64 -4.43 4.64 0.45
CA GLU A 64 -5.08 5.95 0.49
C GLU A 64 -5.04 6.61 -0.90
N LEU A 65 -3.89 6.59 -1.57
CA LEU A 65 -3.76 7.14 -2.92
C LEU A 65 -4.64 6.41 -3.94
N LYS A 66 -4.73 5.07 -3.87
CA LYS A 66 -5.65 4.29 -4.70
C LYS A 66 -7.10 4.72 -4.44
N TYR A 67 -7.49 4.85 -3.17
CA TYR A 67 -8.82 5.30 -2.79
C TYR A 67 -9.13 6.69 -3.35
N PHE A 68 -8.19 7.64 -3.30
CA PHE A 68 -8.36 8.96 -3.91
C PHE A 68 -8.51 8.90 -5.43
N LEU A 69 -7.72 8.05 -6.10
CA LEU A 69 -7.83 7.85 -7.54
C LEU A 69 -9.19 7.25 -7.92
N ASP A 70 -9.68 6.29 -7.15
CA ASP A 70 -10.99 5.67 -7.36
C ASP A 70 -12.12 6.69 -7.16
N GLN A 71 -12.04 7.52 -6.12
CA GLN A 71 -12.98 8.62 -5.89
C GLN A 71 -12.95 9.64 -7.03
N TYR A 72 -11.76 10.07 -7.45
CA TYR A 72 -11.59 11.00 -8.56
C TYR A 72 -12.23 10.46 -9.86
N ASN A 73 -11.97 9.18 -10.18
CA ASN A 73 -12.56 8.52 -11.34
C ASN A 73 -14.09 8.39 -11.24
N GLN A 74 -14.63 8.17 -10.04
CA GLN A 74 -16.09 8.15 -9.83
C GLN A 74 -16.70 9.54 -10.01
N THR A 75 -16.07 10.59 -9.46
CA THR A 75 -16.50 11.98 -9.61
C THR A 75 -16.50 12.40 -11.08
N ILE A 76 -15.46 12.07 -11.85
CA ILE A 76 -15.42 12.32 -13.29
C ILE A 76 -16.53 11.59 -14.04
N LYS A 77 -16.79 10.32 -13.72
CA LYS A 77 -17.89 9.56 -14.33
C LYS A 77 -19.25 10.22 -14.06
N ASN A 78 -19.47 10.67 -12.83
CA ASN A 78 -20.70 11.34 -12.42
C ASN A 78 -20.83 12.71 -13.12
N LEU A 79 -19.74 13.46 -13.24
CA LEU A 79 -19.69 14.75 -13.93
C LEU A 79 -20.00 14.58 -15.42
N ASN A 80 -19.39 13.61 -16.09
CA ASN A 80 -19.68 13.33 -17.50
C ASN A 80 -21.14 12.91 -17.70
N HIS A 81 -21.67 12.05 -16.83
CA HIS A 81 -23.08 11.66 -16.87
C HIS A 81 -24.02 12.87 -16.69
N CYS A 82 -23.71 13.76 -15.74
CA CYS A 82 -24.46 14.99 -15.52
C CYS A 82 -24.46 15.85 -16.79
N ILE A 83 -23.28 16.12 -17.38
CA ILE A 83 -23.13 16.92 -18.59
C ILE A 83 -23.93 16.32 -19.77
N ASP A 84 -23.84 15.01 -19.99
CA ASP A 84 -24.45 14.35 -21.15
C ASP A 84 -25.99 14.29 -21.08
N HIS A 85 -26.57 14.15 -19.88
CA HIS A 85 -27.99 13.82 -19.72
C HIS A 85 -28.83 14.94 -19.10
N GLU A 86 -28.25 15.79 -18.26
CA GLU A 86 -29.00 16.74 -17.45
C GLU A 86 -28.97 18.17 -18.01
N GLN A 87 -28.14 18.43 -19.04
CA GLN A 87 -28.09 19.74 -19.70
C GLN A 87 -29.45 20.16 -20.26
N SER A 88 -30.18 19.22 -20.88
CA SER A 88 -31.51 19.49 -21.45
C SER A 88 -32.56 19.90 -20.41
N LEU A 89 -32.35 19.58 -19.14
CA LEU A 89 -33.21 19.99 -18.03
C LEU A 89 -32.91 21.42 -17.61
N LEU A 90 -31.64 21.84 -17.64
CA LEU A 90 -31.26 23.24 -17.45
C LEU A 90 -31.87 24.12 -18.54
N ASP A 91 -31.80 23.69 -19.80
CA ASP A 91 -32.33 24.47 -20.93
C ASP A 91 -33.85 24.73 -20.76
N LYS A 92 -34.60 23.72 -20.31
CA LYS A 92 -36.04 23.87 -19.98
C LYS A 92 -36.29 24.81 -18.80
N ASP A 93 -35.46 24.73 -17.76
CA ASP A 93 -35.55 25.62 -16.62
C ASP A 93 -35.27 27.08 -17.04
N LEU A 94 -34.28 27.30 -17.93
CA LEU A 94 -33.95 28.62 -18.48
C LEU A 94 -35.06 29.19 -19.37
N GLU A 95 -35.69 28.37 -20.21
CA GLU A 95 -36.84 28.79 -21.03
C GLU A 95 -38.05 29.23 -20.19
N SER A 96 -38.17 28.70 -18.96
CA SER A 96 -39.25 29.07 -18.03
C SER A 96 -39.03 30.42 -17.32
N LEU A 97 -37.82 30.99 -17.41
CA LEU A 97 -37.47 32.26 -16.79
C LEU A 97 -37.82 33.45 -17.70
N THR A 98 -38.93 34.13 -17.42
CA THR A 98 -39.27 35.43 -18.04
C THR A 98 -38.56 36.58 -17.30
N GLU A 99 -38.05 37.59 -18.03
CA GLU A 99 -37.25 38.73 -17.53
C GLU A 99 -37.86 39.50 -16.32
N SER A 100 -39.17 39.43 -16.10
CA SER A 100 -39.87 40.28 -15.12
C SER A 100 -39.92 39.76 -13.67
N ASN A 101 -39.54 38.50 -13.38
CA ASN A 101 -39.73 37.87 -12.05
C ASN A 101 -38.53 37.03 -11.55
N SER A 102 -37.32 37.27 -12.05
CA SER A 102 -36.22 36.30 -11.93
C SER A 102 -35.66 36.10 -10.51
N PHE A 103 -35.52 37.17 -9.71
CA PHE A 103 -34.89 37.09 -8.38
C PHE A 103 -35.87 37.01 -7.21
N THR A 104 -37.08 37.54 -7.32
CA THR A 104 -38.07 37.47 -6.22
C THR A 104 -38.45 36.02 -5.89
N LYS A 105 -38.61 35.18 -6.91
CA LYS A 105 -38.81 33.73 -6.74
C LYS A 105 -37.60 33.04 -6.11
N PHE A 106 -36.38 33.50 -6.43
CA PHE A 106 -35.15 32.96 -5.84
C PHE A 106 -35.05 33.31 -4.36
N ASP A 107 -35.37 34.55 -3.99
CA ASP A 107 -35.41 35.02 -2.60
C ASP A 107 -36.49 34.28 -1.79
N GLU A 108 -37.67 34.06 -2.36
CA GLU A 108 -38.73 33.22 -1.75
C GLU A 108 -38.24 31.79 -1.48
N LEU A 109 -37.47 31.22 -2.42
CA LEU A 109 -36.88 29.89 -2.25
C LEU A 109 -35.79 29.87 -1.18
N ILE A 110 -34.90 30.87 -1.11
CA ILE A 110 -33.91 30.98 -0.03
C ILE A 110 -34.60 31.08 1.32
N ASN A 111 -35.65 31.92 1.43
CA ASN A 111 -36.42 32.09 2.66
C ASN A 111 -37.18 30.81 3.06
N SER A 112 -37.40 29.88 2.12
CA SER A 112 -38.00 28.56 2.40
C SER A 112 -36.99 27.55 2.96
N ILE A 113 -35.68 27.80 2.85
CA ILE A 113 -34.65 26.92 3.41
C ILE A 113 -34.63 27.15 4.93
N PRO A 114 -34.85 26.10 5.75
CA PRO A 114 -34.78 26.24 7.19
C PRO A 114 -33.38 26.69 7.61
N SER A 115 -33.31 27.67 8.50
CA SER A 115 -32.05 28.11 9.11
C SER A 115 -31.50 26.98 9.99
N ASN A 116 -30.69 26.12 9.40
CA ASN A 116 -29.90 25.12 10.11
C ASN A 116 -28.62 25.78 10.64
N ASN A 117 -28.37 25.67 11.93
CA ASN A 117 -27.14 26.12 12.58
C ASN A 117 -25.97 25.13 12.42
N GLU A 118 -26.10 24.15 11.51
CA GLU A 118 -25.02 23.21 11.24
C GLU A 118 -23.89 23.94 10.50
N ILE A 119 -22.72 23.97 11.13
CA ILE A 119 -21.52 24.55 10.54
C ILE A 119 -21.10 23.64 9.38
N VAL A 120 -21.21 24.14 8.15
CA VAL A 120 -20.68 23.47 6.96
C VAL A 120 -19.17 23.35 7.13
N LYS A 121 -18.66 22.12 7.19
CA LYS A 121 -17.22 21.85 7.26
C LYS A 121 -16.61 22.00 5.88
N ASP A 122 -15.40 22.56 5.83
CA ASP A 122 -14.63 22.63 4.58
C ASP A 122 -14.36 21.21 4.06
N PRO A 123 -14.78 20.86 2.82
CA PRO A 123 -14.53 19.55 2.24
C PRO A 123 -13.03 19.22 2.15
N ARG A 124 -12.14 20.21 2.10
CA ARG A 124 -10.67 19.98 2.17
C ARG A 124 -10.24 19.23 3.42
N PHE A 125 -10.94 19.43 4.55
CA PHE A 125 -10.61 18.73 5.79
C PHE A 125 -10.81 17.22 5.68
N LEU A 126 -11.74 16.75 4.83
CA LEU A 126 -11.99 15.32 4.65
C LEU A 126 -10.77 14.59 4.08
N TYR A 127 -10.01 15.30 3.24
CA TYR A 127 -8.86 14.77 2.52
C TYR A 127 -7.53 15.30 3.05
N SER A 128 -7.49 16.10 4.11
CA SER A 128 -6.22 16.58 4.66
C SER A 128 -5.46 15.45 5.35
N SER A 129 -4.12 15.50 5.31
CA SER A 129 -3.29 14.53 6.03
C SER A 129 -3.54 14.62 7.54
N PHE A 130 -3.47 13.50 8.23
CA PHE A 130 -3.67 13.40 9.69
C PHE A 130 -5.07 13.72 10.22
N SER A 131 -6.05 13.99 9.34
CA SER A 131 -7.42 14.28 9.75
C SER A 131 -8.20 13.09 10.30
N SER A 132 -7.69 11.85 10.13
CA SER A 132 -8.31 10.67 10.73
C SER A 132 -8.24 10.65 12.26
N LEU A 133 -7.32 11.41 12.87
CA LEU A 133 -7.15 11.44 14.31
C LEU A 133 -8.35 12.11 15.00
N ASN A 134 -9.06 11.34 15.83
CA ASN A 134 -10.02 11.90 16.77
C ASN A 134 -9.29 12.39 18.03
N LYS A 135 -9.03 13.71 18.08
CA LYS A 135 -8.29 14.36 19.19
C LYS A 135 -9.00 14.25 20.54
N GLU A 136 -10.32 14.13 20.58
CA GLU A 136 -11.08 13.97 21.83
C GLU A 136 -10.84 12.60 22.46
N LYS A 137 -10.75 11.55 21.64
CA LYS A 137 -10.49 10.18 22.10
C LYS A 137 -9.01 9.91 22.38
N HIS A 138 -8.12 10.56 21.63
CA HIS A 138 -6.67 10.33 21.69
C HIS A 138 -5.89 11.63 21.85
N PRO A 139 -6.05 12.36 22.97
CA PRO A 139 -5.38 13.65 23.18
C PRO A 139 -3.86 13.53 23.25
N HIS A 140 -3.33 12.37 23.70
CA HIS A 140 -1.88 12.12 23.81
C HIS A 140 -1.19 11.84 22.47
N ASP A 141 -1.94 11.74 21.37
CA ASP A 141 -1.40 11.47 20.04
C ASP A 141 -1.23 12.75 19.21
N ALA A 142 -1.55 13.93 19.78
CA ALA A 142 -1.32 15.25 19.20
C ALA A 142 -0.64 16.19 20.21
N ILE A 143 0.29 17.03 19.74
CA ILE A 143 1.01 18.02 20.53
C ILE A 143 1.06 19.33 19.74
N LEU A 144 0.85 20.46 20.42
CA LEU A 144 1.08 21.79 19.87
C LEU A 144 2.42 22.32 20.40
N LYS A 145 3.28 22.77 19.50
CA LYS A 145 4.55 23.44 19.85
C LYS A 145 4.58 24.83 19.21
N SER A 146 4.96 25.84 19.97
CA SER A 146 5.18 27.17 19.43
C SER A 146 6.63 27.33 18.96
N ASN A 147 6.80 27.82 17.74
CA ASN A 147 8.13 28.14 17.22
C ASN A 147 8.66 29.40 17.94
N LYS A 148 9.76 29.28 18.68
CA LYS A 148 10.35 30.38 19.46
C LYS A 148 10.72 31.61 18.61
N LYS A 149 11.04 31.41 17.32
CA LYS A 149 11.47 32.47 16.39
C LYS A 149 10.30 33.19 15.73
N THR A 150 9.25 32.46 15.32
CA THR A 150 8.12 33.05 14.56
C THR A 150 6.85 33.26 15.40
N GLY A 151 6.78 32.69 16.60
CA GLY A 151 5.59 32.68 17.44
C GLY A 151 4.43 31.86 16.86
N ARG A 152 4.64 31.16 15.73
CA ARG A 152 3.61 30.32 15.11
C ARG A 152 3.49 29.00 15.87
N GLU A 153 2.25 28.61 16.14
CA GLU A 153 1.95 27.28 16.67
C GLU A 153 1.97 26.26 15.53
N GLN A 154 2.70 25.17 15.73
CA GLN A 154 2.77 24.02 14.83
C GLN A 154 2.22 22.79 15.54
N GLU A 155 1.35 22.08 14.84
CA GLU A 155 0.79 20.84 15.32
C GLU A 155 1.65 19.64 14.92
N TYR A 156 1.89 18.76 15.88
CA TYR A 156 2.62 17.50 15.73
C TYR A 156 1.68 16.34 16.07
N ILE A 157 1.59 15.36 15.18
CA ILE A 157 0.73 14.18 15.34
C ILE A 157 1.58 12.93 15.19
N LYS A 158 1.24 11.86 15.92
CA LYS A 158 1.93 10.57 15.74
C LYS A 158 1.73 10.01 14.33
N ARG A 159 2.81 9.52 13.74
CA ARG A 159 2.88 9.05 12.35
C ARG A 159 1.80 8.02 11.98
N LYS A 160 1.45 7.11 12.89
CA LYS A 160 0.38 6.11 12.70
C LYS A 160 -0.98 6.67 12.27
N HIS A 161 -1.24 7.96 12.55
CA HIS A 161 -2.48 8.65 12.19
C HIS A 161 -2.38 9.41 10.88
N PHE A 162 -1.47 9.08 9.97
CA PHE A 162 -1.24 9.84 8.72
C PHE A 162 -2.46 9.92 7.78
N LEU A 163 -3.39 8.96 7.88
CA LEU A 163 -4.56 8.86 7.01
C LEU A 163 -5.47 10.09 7.11
N SER A 164 -6.15 10.36 6.01
CA SER A 164 -7.26 11.30 5.96
C SER A 164 -8.53 10.72 6.60
N LEU A 165 -9.46 11.60 6.96
CA LEU A 165 -10.76 11.20 7.47
C LEU A 165 -11.54 10.36 6.46
N ALA A 166 -11.47 10.72 5.17
CA ALA A 166 -12.09 9.96 4.08
C ALA A 166 -11.56 8.52 3.98
N ALA A 167 -10.26 8.34 4.24
CA ALA A 167 -9.58 7.05 4.20
C ALA A 167 -9.48 6.35 5.57
N SER A 168 -10.14 6.85 6.61
CA SER A 168 -10.03 6.35 7.99
C SER A 168 -10.40 4.86 8.15
N HIS A 169 -11.29 4.34 7.29
CA HIS A 169 -11.68 2.94 7.27
C HIS A 169 -10.53 1.98 6.93
N LEU A 170 -9.51 2.45 6.19
CA LEU A 170 -8.32 1.67 5.84
C LEU A 170 -7.42 1.40 7.05
N GLY A 171 -7.45 2.24 8.07
CA GLY A 171 -6.59 2.11 9.26
C GLY A 171 -6.83 0.82 10.06
N ASN A 172 -8.01 0.20 9.91
CA ASN A 172 -8.35 -1.07 10.56
C ASN A 172 -8.00 -2.30 9.72
N SER A 173 -7.54 -2.12 8.48
CA SER A 173 -7.20 -3.24 7.60
C SER A 173 -5.90 -3.91 8.08
N ILE A 174 -5.94 -5.24 8.17
CA ILE A 174 -4.75 -6.05 8.46
C ILE A 174 -4.06 -6.30 7.12
N ILE A 175 -2.91 -5.69 6.94
CA ILE A 175 -2.08 -5.88 5.75
C ILE A 175 -0.90 -6.75 6.18
N ASP A 176 -0.84 -7.95 5.60
CA ASP A 176 0.32 -8.82 5.76
C ASP A 176 1.40 -8.38 4.78
N GLU A 177 2.52 -7.93 5.33
CA GLU A 177 3.67 -7.48 4.54
C GLU A 177 4.42 -8.65 3.88
N THR A 178 4.23 -9.86 4.41
CA THR A 178 4.90 -11.08 3.97
C THR A 178 3.99 -11.95 3.13
N ILE A 179 4.58 -12.72 2.21
CA ILE A 179 3.85 -13.65 1.36
C ILE A 179 3.97 -15.04 2.00
N ASP A 180 2.99 -15.43 2.81
CA ASP A 180 3.00 -16.76 3.43
C ASP A 180 2.82 -17.87 2.38
N LEU A 181 3.87 -18.68 2.21
CA LEU A 181 3.89 -19.79 1.26
C LEU A 181 3.96 -21.17 1.93
N HIS A 182 3.79 -21.28 3.26
CA HIS A 182 3.92 -22.57 3.96
C HIS A 182 2.90 -23.60 3.44
N HIS A 183 1.67 -23.18 3.17
CA HIS A 183 0.65 -24.05 2.58
C HIS A 183 1.10 -24.64 1.23
N PHE A 184 1.74 -23.83 0.40
CA PHE A 184 2.22 -24.23 -0.92
C PHE A 184 3.48 -25.08 -0.83
N HIS A 185 4.33 -24.85 0.17
CA HIS A 185 5.47 -25.72 0.49
C HIS A 185 5.02 -27.15 0.82
N ASP A 186 3.98 -27.31 1.65
CA ASP A 186 3.42 -28.63 1.95
C ASP A 186 2.91 -29.35 0.69
N LEU A 187 2.29 -28.61 -0.24
CA LEU A 187 1.83 -29.15 -1.51
C LEU A 187 3.01 -29.48 -2.46
N TYR A 188 4.05 -28.67 -2.47
CA TYR A 188 5.26 -28.88 -3.27
C TYR A 188 5.99 -30.16 -2.82
N VAL A 189 6.19 -30.32 -1.51
CA VAL A 189 6.86 -31.51 -0.93
C VAL A 189 6.11 -32.79 -1.25
N LYS A 190 4.77 -32.76 -1.27
CA LYS A 190 3.94 -33.92 -1.61
C LYS A 190 4.01 -34.31 -3.09
N ASN A 191 4.18 -33.34 -3.99
CA ASN A 191 3.96 -33.55 -5.42
C ASN A 191 5.21 -33.46 -6.31
N ILE A 192 6.30 -32.84 -5.83
CA ILE A 192 7.47 -32.48 -6.65
C ILE A 192 8.76 -32.98 -6.00
N GLU A 193 9.22 -32.35 -4.92
CA GLU A 193 10.51 -32.63 -4.29
C GLU A 193 10.47 -32.32 -2.79
N ASN A 194 11.12 -33.15 -1.97
CA ASN A 194 11.25 -32.92 -0.53
C ASN A 194 12.39 -31.92 -0.23
N VAL A 195 12.03 -30.71 0.17
CA VAL A 195 12.95 -29.59 0.45
C VAL A 195 12.49 -28.84 1.71
N SER A 196 13.39 -28.08 2.35
CA SER A 196 13.00 -27.19 3.45
C SER A 196 12.18 -25.98 2.96
N TYR A 197 11.49 -25.27 3.87
CA TYR A 197 10.69 -24.10 3.50
C TYR A 197 11.55 -22.99 2.85
N ILE A 198 12.73 -22.72 3.43
CA ILE A 198 13.65 -21.70 2.90
C ILE A 198 14.11 -22.10 1.49
N GLU A 199 14.53 -23.34 1.29
CA GLU A 199 14.92 -23.84 -0.05
C GLU A 199 13.76 -23.74 -1.06
N TYR A 200 12.54 -24.02 -0.62
CA TYR A 200 11.35 -23.89 -1.45
C TYR A 200 11.14 -22.45 -1.93
N LEU A 201 11.31 -21.44 -1.06
CA LEU A 201 11.18 -20.02 -1.44
C LEU A 201 12.14 -19.61 -2.58
N TYR A 202 13.29 -20.28 -2.73
CA TYR A 202 14.22 -20.04 -3.84
C TYR A 202 13.94 -20.86 -5.10
N LYS A 203 13.22 -21.99 -4.99
CA LYS A 203 13.01 -22.94 -6.09
C LYS A 203 11.64 -22.87 -6.75
N PHE A 204 10.60 -22.42 -6.05
CA PHE A 204 9.20 -22.56 -6.48
C PHE A 204 8.81 -21.79 -7.76
N ALA A 205 9.65 -20.88 -8.22
CA ALA A 205 9.46 -20.12 -9.46
C ALA A 205 10.33 -20.65 -10.63
N ASN A 206 11.18 -21.65 -10.37
CA ASN A 206 12.15 -22.15 -11.34
C ASN A 206 11.53 -23.28 -12.18
N PHE A 207 10.68 -22.89 -13.13
CA PHE A 207 10.08 -23.81 -14.10
C PHE A 207 11.04 -24.10 -15.27
N PRO A 208 10.89 -25.25 -15.95
CA PRO A 208 10.01 -26.38 -15.62
C PRO A 208 10.61 -27.31 -14.55
N TYR A 209 9.75 -28.01 -13.80
CA TYR A 209 10.22 -28.98 -12.79
C TYR A 209 10.60 -30.33 -13.40
N PRO A 210 11.66 -30.99 -12.87
CA PRO A 210 12.15 -32.25 -13.43
C PRO A 210 11.24 -33.45 -13.15
N LYS A 211 10.44 -33.42 -12.07
CA LYS A 211 9.53 -34.50 -11.67
C LYS A 211 8.20 -33.91 -11.24
N ILE A 212 7.14 -34.39 -11.87
CA ILE A 212 5.80 -33.85 -11.70
C ILE A 212 4.84 -35.02 -11.43
N ASN A 213 4.11 -34.97 -10.31
CA ASN A 213 3.04 -35.92 -9.98
C ASN A 213 1.65 -35.39 -10.39
N GLY A 214 0.63 -36.25 -10.34
CA GLY A 214 -0.72 -35.96 -10.87
C GLY A 214 -1.51 -34.80 -10.25
N ASN A 215 -1.08 -34.24 -9.10
CA ASN A 215 -1.74 -33.07 -8.48
C ASN A 215 -1.04 -31.75 -8.78
N TYR A 216 -0.09 -31.72 -9.71
CA TYR A 216 0.70 -30.54 -10.03
C TYR A 216 -0.14 -29.36 -10.54
N HIS A 217 -1.09 -29.63 -11.45
CA HIS A 217 -2.01 -28.61 -11.94
C HIS A 217 -2.75 -27.90 -10.79
N LYS A 218 -3.20 -28.65 -9.79
CA LYS A 218 -3.90 -28.09 -8.62
C LYS A 218 -2.98 -27.16 -7.83
N TYR A 219 -1.75 -27.59 -7.57
CA TYR A 219 -0.73 -26.76 -6.92
C TYR A 219 -0.49 -25.45 -7.69
N LEU A 220 -0.28 -25.52 -9.00
CA LEU A 220 -0.05 -24.32 -9.82
C LEU A 220 -1.27 -23.39 -9.82
N SER A 221 -2.48 -23.94 -9.98
CA SER A 221 -3.71 -23.15 -10.00
C SER A 221 -3.97 -22.44 -8.67
N GLU A 222 -3.71 -23.08 -7.53
CA GLU A 222 -3.90 -22.46 -6.22
C GLU A 222 -2.79 -21.42 -5.96
N LEU A 223 -1.55 -21.72 -6.34
CA LEU A 223 -0.42 -20.81 -6.18
C LEU A 223 -0.58 -19.55 -7.04
N SER A 224 -0.97 -19.69 -8.31
CA SER A 224 -1.15 -18.54 -9.20
C SER A 224 -2.26 -17.61 -8.69
N GLN A 225 -3.40 -18.16 -8.25
CA GLN A 225 -4.50 -17.37 -7.68
C GLN A 225 -4.09 -16.66 -6.39
N PHE A 226 -3.27 -17.30 -5.55
CA PHE A 226 -2.77 -16.70 -4.33
C PHE A 226 -1.78 -15.55 -4.62
N LEU A 227 -0.81 -15.77 -5.50
CA LEU A 227 0.14 -14.74 -5.91
C LEU A 227 -0.56 -13.56 -6.59
N GLU A 228 -1.58 -13.82 -7.42
CA GLU A 228 -2.41 -12.79 -8.03
C GLU A 228 -3.09 -11.90 -6.98
N LYS A 229 -3.72 -12.51 -5.97
CA LYS A 229 -4.30 -11.76 -4.85
C LYS A 229 -3.26 -10.96 -4.10
N LYS A 230 -2.08 -11.56 -3.85
CA LYS A 230 -0.98 -10.88 -3.16
C LYS A 230 -0.41 -9.71 -3.94
N LEU A 231 -0.36 -9.80 -5.27
CA LEU A 231 0.03 -8.67 -6.13
C LEU A 231 -0.94 -7.50 -5.95
N VAL A 232 -2.25 -7.76 -6.02
CA VAL A 232 -3.27 -6.71 -5.81
C VAL A 232 -3.19 -6.13 -4.40
N GLU A 233 -2.89 -6.97 -3.39
CA GLU A 233 -2.76 -6.54 -2.00
C GLU A 233 -1.49 -5.71 -1.72
N LEU A 234 -0.36 -6.05 -2.31
CA LEU A 234 0.93 -5.40 -2.04
C LEU A 234 1.22 -4.23 -2.98
N HIS A 235 0.55 -4.18 -4.13
CA HIS A 235 0.73 -3.13 -5.14
C HIS A 235 -0.61 -2.52 -5.57
N PRO A 236 -1.31 -1.80 -4.67
CA PRO A 236 -2.65 -1.28 -4.93
C PRO A 236 -2.74 -0.29 -6.09
N LEU A 237 -1.64 0.39 -6.44
CA LEU A 237 -1.56 1.38 -7.50
C LEU A 237 -1.30 0.79 -8.90
N ILE A 238 -1.08 -0.52 -9.01
CA ILE A 238 -0.90 -1.20 -10.30
C ILE A 238 -2.26 -1.51 -10.92
N ASP A 239 -2.39 -1.25 -12.23
CA ASP A 239 -3.54 -1.72 -13.01
C ASP A 239 -3.36 -3.20 -13.36
N HIS A 240 -3.83 -4.05 -12.45
CA HIS A 240 -3.81 -5.50 -12.58
C HIS A 240 -4.55 -6.01 -13.81
N GLU A 241 -5.67 -5.37 -14.19
CA GLU A 241 -6.45 -5.83 -15.35
C GLU A 241 -5.68 -5.64 -16.65
N GLN A 242 -4.97 -4.52 -16.78
CA GLN A 242 -4.11 -4.27 -17.94
C GLN A 242 -2.94 -5.23 -18.01
N LEU A 243 -2.29 -5.53 -16.87
CA LEU A 243 -1.22 -6.53 -16.82
C LEU A 243 -1.70 -7.93 -17.22
N MET A 244 -2.84 -8.36 -16.69
CA MET A 244 -3.39 -9.68 -17.04
C MET A 244 -3.76 -9.77 -18.53
N LYS A 245 -4.22 -8.67 -19.13
CA LYS A 245 -4.49 -8.59 -20.58
C LYS A 245 -3.19 -8.64 -21.39
N SER A 246 -2.15 -7.91 -20.99
CA SER A 246 -0.86 -7.90 -21.69
C SER A 246 -0.20 -9.28 -21.63
N TRP A 247 -0.12 -9.91 -20.46
CA TRP A 247 0.47 -11.24 -20.30
C TRP A 247 -0.26 -12.32 -21.09
N LYS A 248 -1.59 -12.27 -21.15
CA LYS A 248 -2.38 -13.18 -22.00
C LYS A 248 -2.06 -12.99 -23.49
N SER A 249 -1.92 -11.75 -23.94
CA SER A 249 -1.54 -11.45 -25.33
C SER A 249 -0.12 -11.90 -25.66
N GLU A 250 0.83 -11.68 -24.75
CA GLU A 250 2.22 -12.11 -24.88
C GLU A 250 2.31 -13.64 -24.99
N PHE A 251 1.60 -14.34 -24.11
CA PHE A 251 1.56 -15.80 -24.09
C PHE A 251 0.91 -16.40 -25.35
N GLY A 252 -0.17 -15.79 -25.84
CA GLY A 252 -0.79 -16.18 -27.10
C GLY A 252 0.18 -16.08 -28.28
N ASN A 253 0.92 -14.96 -28.37
CA ASN A 253 1.91 -14.73 -29.42
C ASN A 253 3.12 -15.68 -29.34
N THR A 254 3.52 -16.15 -28.15
CA THR A 254 4.60 -17.12 -28.00
C THR A 254 4.18 -18.54 -28.39
N ASN A 255 2.94 -18.94 -28.07
CA ASN A 255 2.41 -20.25 -28.46
C ASN A 255 2.15 -20.35 -29.98
N GLU A 256 1.78 -19.25 -30.63
CA GLU A 256 1.61 -19.24 -32.09
C GLU A 256 2.93 -19.42 -32.84
N LYS A 257 4.06 -18.99 -32.26
CA LYS A 257 5.41 -19.18 -32.83
C LYS A 257 5.90 -20.62 -32.75
N GLU A 258 5.27 -21.52 -32.00
CA GLU A 258 5.59 -22.96 -32.04
C GLU A 258 5.05 -23.65 -33.32
N SER A 259 4.39 -22.91 -34.21
CA SER A 259 4.04 -23.35 -35.57
C SER A 259 5.22 -23.21 -36.54
N GLU A 260 6.45 -23.40 -36.07
CA GLU A 260 7.63 -23.35 -36.93
C GLU A 260 7.67 -24.55 -37.87
N THR A 261 7.80 -24.26 -39.16
CA THR A 261 8.16 -25.26 -40.16
C THR A 261 9.61 -25.65 -39.94
N ASN A 262 9.89 -26.94 -39.80
CA ASN A 262 11.28 -27.41 -39.83
C ASN A 262 11.94 -27.02 -41.16
N ASP A 263 13.28 -27.11 -41.26
CA ASP A 263 14.06 -26.91 -42.49
C ASP A 263 13.57 -27.71 -43.73
N LYS A 264 12.69 -28.70 -43.50
CA LYS A 264 12.04 -29.56 -44.51
C LYS A 264 10.63 -29.11 -44.95
N GLY A 265 10.10 -28.01 -44.43
CA GLY A 265 8.74 -27.53 -44.71
C GLY A 265 7.63 -28.36 -44.06
N GLU A 266 7.92 -29.03 -42.93
CA GLU A 266 6.95 -29.82 -42.17
C GLU A 266 6.40 -29.00 -41.00
N VAL A 267 5.08 -28.98 -40.83
CA VAL A 267 4.35 -28.27 -39.77
C VAL A 267 4.19 -29.18 -38.55
N TYR A 268 4.51 -28.68 -37.36
CA TYR A 268 4.29 -29.41 -36.12
C TYR A 268 2.81 -29.43 -35.71
N CYS A 269 2.28 -30.62 -35.42
CA CYS A 269 0.92 -30.79 -34.89
C CYS A 269 0.96 -31.10 -33.40
N LYS A 270 0.69 -30.09 -32.55
CA LYS A 270 0.62 -30.22 -31.07
C LYS A 270 -0.21 -31.42 -30.58
N PRO A 271 -1.48 -31.61 -31.02
CA PRO A 271 -2.33 -32.74 -30.58
C PRO A 271 -1.91 -34.13 -31.03
N CYS A 272 -0.95 -34.22 -31.95
CA CYS A 272 -0.43 -35.50 -32.40
C CYS A 272 1.06 -35.67 -32.08
N ASN A 273 1.70 -34.65 -31.48
CA ASN A 273 3.13 -34.55 -31.17
C ASN A 273 4.00 -35.07 -32.32
N LYS A 274 3.72 -34.58 -33.55
CA LYS A 274 4.37 -35.03 -34.79
C LYS A 274 4.50 -33.89 -35.80
N PHE A 275 5.62 -33.88 -36.53
CA PHE A 275 5.79 -33.08 -37.72
C PHE A 275 5.10 -33.73 -38.92
N ILE A 276 4.37 -32.91 -39.68
CA ILE A 276 3.53 -33.34 -40.78
C ILE A 276 3.79 -32.41 -41.96
N SER A 277 4.09 -32.97 -43.13
CA SER A 277 4.23 -32.16 -44.35
C SER A 277 3.01 -31.28 -44.59
N GLU A 278 3.23 -30.05 -45.05
CA GLU A 278 2.18 -29.03 -45.20
C GLU A 278 0.98 -29.51 -46.06
N ASN A 279 1.25 -30.31 -47.10
CA ASN A 279 0.23 -30.90 -47.98
C ASN A 279 -0.68 -31.91 -47.26
N VAL A 280 -0.18 -32.60 -46.24
CA VAL A 280 -0.91 -33.61 -45.47
C VAL A 280 -1.57 -32.99 -44.23
N TYR A 281 -1.05 -31.87 -43.74
CA TYR A 281 -1.53 -31.20 -42.54
C TYR A 281 -3.02 -30.83 -42.62
N LYS A 282 -3.47 -30.29 -43.76
CA LYS A 282 -4.87 -29.91 -44.00
C LYS A 282 -5.85 -31.10 -43.84
N PHE A 283 -5.46 -32.29 -44.27
CA PHE A 283 -6.28 -33.51 -44.13
C PHE A 283 -6.09 -34.20 -42.78
N HIS A 284 -4.95 -33.98 -42.13
CA HIS A 284 -4.64 -34.52 -40.83
C HIS A 284 -5.55 -33.94 -39.73
N ILE A 285 -5.81 -32.62 -39.75
CA ILE A 285 -6.68 -31.92 -38.80
C ILE A 285 -8.10 -32.54 -38.78
N ASP A 286 -8.59 -32.96 -39.93
CA ASP A 286 -9.92 -33.58 -40.04
C ASP A 286 -9.99 -35.05 -39.63
N SER A 287 -8.84 -35.69 -39.38
CA SER A 287 -8.78 -37.11 -39.06
C SER A 287 -9.41 -37.42 -37.69
N LYS A 288 -10.07 -38.57 -37.57
CA LYS A 288 -10.68 -39.04 -36.29
C LYS A 288 -9.66 -39.13 -35.15
N LYS A 289 -8.39 -39.40 -35.46
CA LYS A 289 -7.31 -39.46 -34.46
C LYS A 289 -6.96 -38.07 -33.94
N HIS A 290 -6.80 -37.09 -34.83
CA HIS A 290 -6.59 -35.71 -34.45
C HIS A 290 -7.75 -35.18 -33.61
N LYS A 291 -9.00 -35.33 -34.07
CA LYS A 291 -10.19 -34.87 -33.32
C LYS A 291 -10.30 -35.50 -31.92
N LYS A 292 -9.94 -36.78 -31.78
CA LYS A 292 -9.94 -37.48 -30.48
C LYS A 292 -8.81 -37.01 -29.55
N ASN A 293 -7.64 -36.71 -30.09
CA ASN A 293 -6.52 -36.21 -29.29
C ASN A 293 -6.70 -34.74 -28.94
N ALA A 294 -7.12 -33.90 -29.89
CA ALA A 294 -7.49 -32.51 -29.67
C ALA A 294 -8.57 -32.40 -28.59
N SER A 295 -9.60 -33.25 -28.61
CA SER A 295 -10.63 -33.27 -27.55
C SER A 295 -10.12 -33.69 -26.16
N LYS A 296 -8.97 -34.36 -26.07
CA LYS A 296 -8.34 -34.75 -24.80
C LYS A 296 -7.35 -33.71 -24.28
N GLU A 297 -6.65 -33.01 -25.16
CA GLU A 297 -5.73 -31.93 -24.79
C GLU A 297 -6.46 -30.67 -24.32
N THR A 298 -7.66 -30.40 -24.85
CA THR A 298 -8.39 -29.13 -24.66
C THR A 298 -8.83 -28.79 -23.23
N GLN A 299 -8.57 -29.61 -22.19
CA GLN A 299 -9.13 -29.35 -20.85
C GLN A 299 -8.13 -29.32 -19.68
N SER A 300 -6.89 -29.82 -19.80
CA SER A 300 -5.96 -29.84 -18.65
C SER A 300 -4.51 -29.49 -18.99
N ASP A 301 -3.99 -29.94 -20.13
CA ASP A 301 -2.54 -29.84 -20.39
C ASP A 301 -2.13 -28.51 -21.01
N ASP A 302 -3.02 -27.82 -21.74
CA ASP A 302 -2.75 -26.46 -22.27
C ASP A 302 -2.73 -25.39 -21.17
N LEU A 303 -3.34 -25.65 -20.02
CA LEU A 303 -3.40 -24.70 -18.90
C LEU A 303 -2.10 -24.69 -18.08
N ILE A 304 -1.36 -25.81 -18.05
CA ILE A 304 -0.12 -25.92 -17.25
C ILE A 304 0.94 -24.93 -17.73
N PRO A 305 1.30 -24.85 -19.04
CA PRO A 305 2.27 -23.87 -19.51
C PRO A 305 1.84 -22.42 -19.24
N TRP A 306 0.53 -22.13 -19.32
CA TRP A 306 0.01 -20.81 -18.99
C TRP A 306 0.17 -20.50 -17.50
N LEU A 307 -0.13 -21.46 -16.61
CA LEU A 307 0.03 -21.29 -15.17
C LEU A 307 1.49 -21.12 -14.76
N GLU A 308 2.41 -21.91 -15.34
CA GLU A 308 3.85 -21.75 -15.12
C GLU A 308 4.34 -20.37 -15.58
N TYR A 309 3.94 -19.95 -16.79
CA TYR A 309 4.23 -18.62 -17.32
C TYR A 309 3.67 -17.51 -16.41
N LEU A 310 2.42 -17.64 -15.99
CA LEU A 310 1.76 -16.68 -15.12
C LEU A 310 2.47 -16.58 -13.76
N ILE A 311 2.82 -17.71 -13.14
CA ILE A 311 3.55 -17.70 -11.87
C ILE A 311 4.92 -17.04 -12.06
N SER A 312 5.64 -17.33 -13.15
CA SER A 312 6.91 -16.66 -13.46
C SER A 312 6.74 -15.14 -13.54
N LYS A 313 5.72 -14.66 -14.26
CA LYS A 313 5.43 -13.22 -14.38
C LYS A 313 5.02 -12.58 -13.05
N LEU A 314 4.16 -13.25 -12.28
CA LEU A 314 3.78 -12.80 -10.94
C LEU A 314 4.98 -12.72 -10.02
N THR A 315 5.91 -13.70 -10.09
CA THR A 315 7.12 -13.70 -9.28
C THR A 315 8.10 -12.61 -9.70
N ASP A 316 8.16 -12.26 -10.99
CA ASP A 316 8.98 -11.15 -11.50
C ASP A 316 8.49 -9.80 -10.93
N GLU A 317 7.17 -9.56 -10.96
CA GLU A 317 6.58 -8.34 -10.38
C GLU A 317 6.73 -8.31 -8.85
N LEU A 318 6.52 -9.44 -8.18
CA LEU A 318 6.63 -9.58 -6.72
C LEU A 318 8.07 -9.80 -6.21
N THR A 319 9.09 -9.61 -7.05
CA THR A 319 10.50 -9.89 -6.72
C THR A 319 10.93 -9.29 -5.38
N LEU A 320 10.70 -7.98 -5.18
CA LEU A 320 11.08 -7.28 -3.95
C LEU A 320 10.33 -7.77 -2.71
N ASP A 321 9.10 -8.23 -2.88
CA ASP A 321 8.24 -8.70 -1.79
C ASP A 321 8.58 -10.14 -1.41
N LEU A 322 8.95 -10.95 -2.39
CA LEU A 322 9.50 -12.29 -2.16
C LEU A 322 10.88 -12.21 -1.51
N GLU A 323 11.75 -11.28 -1.91
CA GLU A 323 13.03 -11.02 -1.23
C GLU A 323 12.82 -10.59 0.23
N TYR A 324 11.86 -9.70 0.48
CA TYR A 324 11.48 -9.33 1.84
C TYR A 324 11.01 -10.55 2.64
N THR A 325 10.11 -11.35 2.07
CA THR A 325 9.57 -12.56 2.71
C THR A 325 10.67 -13.58 3.01
N LYS A 326 11.61 -13.79 2.08
CA LYS A 326 12.79 -14.66 2.29
C LYS A 326 13.63 -14.17 3.46
N SER A 327 13.97 -12.88 3.47
CA SER A 327 14.73 -12.28 4.56
C SER A 327 14.01 -12.40 5.90
N GLN A 328 12.68 -12.22 5.93
CA GLN A 328 11.89 -12.38 7.16
C GLN A 328 11.80 -13.83 7.62
N ALA A 329 11.64 -14.80 6.69
CA ALA A 329 11.65 -16.22 7.02
C ALA A 329 13.01 -16.66 7.59
N GLU A 330 14.11 -16.19 7.00
CA GLU A 330 15.47 -16.44 7.50
C GLU A 330 15.69 -15.75 8.85
N LYS A 331 15.26 -14.51 9.05
CA LYS A 331 15.38 -13.83 10.35
C LYS A 331 14.60 -14.56 11.45
N THR A 332 13.34 -14.88 11.17
CA THR A 332 12.46 -15.55 12.14
C THR A 332 12.94 -16.95 12.51
N SER A 333 13.57 -17.70 11.59
CA SER A 333 14.17 -18.99 11.92
C SER A 333 15.37 -18.88 12.86
N HIS A 334 16.01 -17.70 12.95
CA HIS A 334 17.19 -17.45 13.79
C HIS A 334 16.91 -16.58 15.03
N TYR A 335 15.70 -16.05 15.19
CA TYR A 335 15.39 -15.13 16.30
C TYR A 335 15.37 -15.81 17.67
N SER A 336 16.00 -15.16 18.64
CA SER A 336 15.66 -15.33 20.05
C SER A 336 14.43 -14.50 20.44
N GLU A 337 13.73 -14.87 21.51
CA GLU A 337 12.58 -14.13 22.03
C GLU A 337 12.91 -12.65 22.34
N ARG A 338 14.15 -12.36 22.75
CA ARG A 338 14.61 -11.01 23.06
C ARG A 338 14.74 -10.15 21.81
N GLU A 339 15.35 -10.69 20.76
CA GLU A 339 15.54 -9.98 19.49
C GLU A 339 14.21 -9.67 18.83
N TRP A 340 13.28 -10.63 18.86
CA TRP A 340 11.92 -10.43 18.35
C TRP A 340 11.20 -9.26 19.03
N LYS A 341 11.29 -9.15 20.36
CA LYS A 341 10.70 -8.01 21.10
C LYS A 341 11.35 -6.67 20.73
N ILE A 342 12.66 -6.66 20.50
CA ILE A 342 13.39 -5.45 20.11
C ILE A 342 12.93 -4.98 18.72
N ASP A 343 12.79 -5.89 17.76
CA ASP A 343 12.33 -5.55 16.41
C ASP A 343 10.89 -5.00 16.42
N GLN A 344 10.00 -5.63 17.17
CA GLN A 344 8.62 -5.13 17.35
C GLN A 344 8.58 -3.75 17.99
N GLN A 345 9.40 -3.52 19.03
CA GLN A 345 9.48 -2.22 19.67
C GLN A 345 10.00 -1.16 18.70
N ALA A 346 11.02 -1.47 17.90
CA ALA A 346 11.57 -0.55 16.91
C ALA A 346 10.52 -0.13 15.87
N GLN A 347 9.71 -1.07 15.37
CA GLN A 347 8.59 -0.74 14.47
C GLN A 347 7.57 0.15 15.18
N HIS A 348 7.16 -0.22 16.39
CA HIS A 348 6.20 0.53 17.19
C HIS A 348 6.67 1.97 17.48
N ASP A 349 7.96 2.17 17.74
CA ASP A 349 8.54 3.48 18.01
C ASP A 349 8.54 4.37 16.76
N ILE A 350 8.79 3.80 15.57
CA ILE A 350 8.68 4.53 14.30
C ILE A 350 7.24 4.98 14.04
N GLU A 351 6.25 4.11 14.29
CA GLU A 351 4.84 4.45 14.08
C GLU A 351 4.31 5.49 15.08
N ASN A 352 4.88 5.57 16.29
CA ASN A 352 4.47 6.52 17.32
C ASN A 352 5.33 7.80 17.37
N GLU A 353 6.28 7.96 16.45
CA GLU A 353 7.06 9.19 16.29
C GLU A 353 6.14 10.38 15.94
N PHE A 354 6.37 11.53 16.56
CA PHE A 354 5.64 12.76 16.27
C PHE A 354 6.16 13.41 15.00
N VAL A 355 5.24 13.71 14.08
CA VAL A 355 5.52 14.37 12.80
C VAL A 355 4.66 15.63 12.70
N SER A 356 5.25 16.69 12.17
CA SER A 356 4.61 17.97 11.86
C SER A 356 3.50 17.80 10.81
N VAL A 357 2.36 18.46 11.04
CA VAL A 357 1.21 18.41 10.11
C VAL A 357 1.44 19.32 8.89
N ASP A 358 2.05 20.48 9.11
CA ASP A 358 2.29 21.53 8.12
C ASP A 358 3.79 21.72 7.83
N ASN A 359 4.29 21.07 6.77
CA ASN A 359 5.71 21.08 6.38
C ASN A 359 6.09 22.16 5.38
N LYS A 360 5.34 23.28 5.31
CA LYS A 360 5.73 24.39 4.41
C LYS A 360 7.13 24.95 4.74
N ASP A 361 7.63 24.72 5.96
CA ASP A 361 8.88 25.28 6.45
C ASP A 361 10.05 24.27 6.59
N GLU A 362 9.82 22.95 6.43
CA GLU A 362 10.89 21.93 6.61
C GLU A 362 11.78 21.74 5.36
N LEU A 363 11.37 22.25 4.20
CA LEU A 363 12.14 22.17 2.95
C LEU A 363 13.48 22.95 2.96
N ALA A 364 13.84 23.60 4.07
CA ALA A 364 15.02 24.44 4.19
C ALA A 364 15.96 24.10 5.37
N ASN A 365 15.61 23.19 6.30
CA ASN A 365 16.30 23.13 7.59
C ASN A 365 16.95 21.80 8.00
N ASP A 366 17.19 20.87 7.08
CA ASP A 366 17.97 19.64 7.34
C ASP A 366 19.49 19.87 7.46
N ASN A 367 19.96 21.13 7.60
CA ASN A 367 21.37 21.50 7.77
C ASN A 367 21.65 22.33 9.04
N GLU A 368 20.73 22.43 9.99
CA GLU A 368 21.07 22.90 11.33
C GLU A 368 21.07 21.69 12.27
N ASP A 369 22.28 21.23 12.61
CA ASP A 369 22.57 20.53 13.85
C ASP A 369 21.98 21.37 14.99
N ASP A 370 20.71 21.14 15.33
CA ASP A 370 20.08 21.69 16.52
C ASP A 370 20.46 20.76 17.68
N SER A 371 21.74 20.84 18.04
CA SER A 371 22.29 20.33 19.30
C SER A 371 21.78 21.19 20.46
N ASP A 372 20.47 21.22 20.70
CA ASP A 372 19.89 21.94 21.84
C ASP A 372 18.45 21.47 22.16
N SER A 373 18.26 20.15 22.31
CA SER A 373 17.03 19.60 22.88
C SER A 373 17.25 18.34 23.73
N ASP A 374 18.28 18.33 24.58
CA ASP A 374 18.48 17.28 25.59
C ASP A 374 18.61 17.79 27.05
N ASP A 375 18.40 19.10 27.32
CA ASP A 375 18.66 19.64 28.68
C ASP A 375 17.41 19.90 29.56
N ASP A 376 16.17 19.66 29.10
CA ASP A 376 14.97 19.95 29.92
C ASP A 376 14.21 18.69 30.43
N LEU A 377 14.69 17.47 30.18
CA LEU A 377 14.00 16.24 30.62
C LEU A 377 14.84 15.21 31.40
N ASP A 378 16.08 15.50 31.83
CA ASP A 378 16.79 14.53 32.68
C ASP A 378 17.86 15.05 33.67
N ASP A 379 17.67 16.24 34.24
CA ASP A 379 18.54 16.73 35.32
C ASP A 379 18.44 15.92 36.64
N SER A 380 17.51 14.97 36.71
CA SER A 380 17.32 14.10 37.88
C SER A 380 18.43 13.05 38.05
N PHE A 381 19.17 12.66 37.00
CA PHE A 381 20.25 11.64 37.11
C PHE A 381 21.67 12.23 37.16
N LYS A 382 21.86 13.47 36.68
CA LYS A 382 23.17 14.15 36.59
C LYS A 382 23.83 14.40 37.94
N HIS A 383 23.04 14.42 39.03
CA HIS A 383 23.49 14.66 40.41
C HIS A 383 23.37 13.44 41.34
N LEU A 384 23.26 12.22 40.80
CA LEU A 384 23.29 11.00 41.61
C LEU A 384 24.74 10.61 41.96
N PRO A 385 25.05 10.29 43.23
CA PRO A 385 26.33 9.74 43.61
C PRO A 385 26.49 8.41 42.90
N VAL A 386 27.61 8.31 42.20
CA VAL A 386 27.95 7.15 41.40
C VAL A 386 28.32 5.99 42.33
N GLY A 387 27.84 4.80 42.01
CA GLY A 387 28.26 3.58 42.71
C GLY A 387 29.73 3.22 42.40
N PRO A 388 30.31 2.22 43.10
CA PRO A 388 31.64 1.70 42.78
C PRO A 388 31.74 1.09 41.36
N ASP A 389 30.61 0.92 40.67
CA ASP A 389 30.46 0.37 39.32
C ASP A 389 30.25 1.45 38.24
N GLY A 390 30.36 2.73 38.57
CA GLY A 390 30.25 3.81 37.57
C GLY A 390 28.83 4.20 37.15
N ALA A 391 27.79 3.46 37.54
CA ALA A 391 26.39 3.79 37.28
C ALA A 391 25.75 4.68 38.37
N PRO A 392 24.82 5.59 38.00
CA PRO A 392 24.08 6.42 38.96
C PRO A 392 23.20 5.57 39.87
N MET A 393 23.32 5.78 41.19
CA MET A 393 22.69 4.92 42.19
C MET A 393 21.18 5.23 42.35
N PRO A 394 20.25 4.27 42.15
CA PRO A 394 18.80 4.54 42.19
C PRO A 394 18.30 5.13 43.52
N PHE A 395 17.28 6.01 43.47
CA PHE A 395 16.80 6.77 44.64
C PHE A 395 16.42 5.92 45.86
N TRP A 396 15.78 4.77 45.67
CA TRP A 396 15.35 3.87 46.76
C TRP A 396 16.52 3.26 47.54
N SER A 397 17.71 3.18 46.95
CA SER A 397 18.90 2.63 47.60
C SER A 397 19.57 3.62 48.58
N ARG A 398 19.40 4.94 48.39
CA ARG A 398 19.89 5.98 49.33
C ARG A 398 19.22 5.84 50.70
N GLY A 399 17.91 5.60 50.73
CA GLY A 399 17.14 5.45 51.97
C GLY A 399 17.56 4.25 52.84
N ILE A 400 18.17 3.23 52.23
CA ILE A 400 18.70 2.05 52.95
C ILE A 400 20.03 2.40 53.65
N LYS A 401 20.91 3.18 52.99
CA LYS A 401 22.18 3.63 53.57
C LYS A 401 22.00 4.61 54.74
N GLU A 402 21.03 5.52 54.67
CA GLU A 402 20.73 6.43 55.79
C GLU A 402 20.22 5.70 57.03
N LYS A 403 19.31 4.73 56.86
CA LYS A 403 18.83 3.89 57.97
C LYS A 403 19.95 3.05 58.61
N PHE A 404 20.97 2.65 57.85
CA PHE A 404 22.16 1.98 58.38
C PHE A 404 23.10 2.92 59.16
N LYS A 405 23.30 4.17 58.68
CA LYS A 405 24.11 5.18 59.40
C LYS A 405 23.46 5.66 60.70
N GLU A 406 22.12 5.69 60.75
CA GLU A 406 21.40 6.12 61.95
C GLU A 406 21.40 5.04 63.05
N LYS A 407 21.36 3.75 62.66
CA LYS A 407 21.50 2.63 63.60
C LYS A 407 22.89 2.50 64.21
N THR A 408 23.96 2.81 63.48
CA THR A 408 25.33 2.72 64.00
C THR A 408 25.69 3.87 64.95
N ARG A 409 25.03 5.03 64.86
CA ARG A 409 25.23 6.14 65.81
C ARG A 409 24.53 5.97 67.17
N ARG A 410 23.53 5.10 67.29
CA ARG A 410 22.85 4.81 68.57
C ARG A 410 23.55 3.75 69.43
N PHE A 411 24.51 3.00 68.90
CA PHE A 411 25.25 1.96 69.63
C PHE A 411 26.63 2.39 70.17
N CYS A 412 27.07 3.64 69.94
CA CYS A 412 28.34 4.17 70.44
C CYS A 412 28.19 5.39 71.38
N ARG A 413 27.01 5.59 71.97
CA ARG A 413 26.81 6.47 73.12
C ARG A 413 26.11 5.69 74.23
N SER A 414 26.89 4.88 74.92
CA SER A 414 26.63 4.32 76.26
C SER A 414 27.98 4.18 76.93
#